data_AF-A0A2W4ZWW6-F1
#
_entry.id   AF-A0A2W4ZWW6-F1
#
_cell.length_a   1.000
_cell.length_b   1.000
_cell.length_c   1.000
_cell.angle_alpha   90.00
_cell.angle_beta   90.00
_cell.angle_gamma   90.00
#
_symmetry.space_group_name_H-M   'P 1'
#
loop_
_entity.id
_entity.type
_entity.pdbx_description
1 polymer ?
#
loop_
_entity_poly.entity_id
_entity_poly.type
_entity_poly.pdbx_seq_one_letter_code
_entity_poly.pdbx_strand_id
1 'polypeptide(L)' 'DDAAGTALTTTSSVDTQRYSAGVTYKIVQGLDIRGSVGFIENDVPSTAGEDTEATYGLVGINLTF' A
#
# COMPACT_ATOMS: atom_id res chain seq x y z
N ASP A 1 -39.31 -9.11 24.56
CA ASP A 1 -38.31 -10.17 24.37
C ASP A 1 -37.45 -9.73 23.20
N ASP A 2 -36.21 -9.45 23.51
CA ASP A 2 -35.23 -8.72 22.71
C ASP A 2 -34.42 -9.71 21.87
N ALA A 3 -34.15 -9.40 20.60
CA ALA A 3 -32.89 -9.66 19.94
C ALA A 3 -32.97 -9.27 18.45
N ALA A 4 -32.35 -8.13 18.16
CA ALA A 4 -32.01 -7.68 16.83
C ALA A 4 -31.18 -8.74 16.08
N GLY A 5 -31.78 -9.33 15.05
CA GLY A 5 -31.08 -10.09 14.03
C GLY A 5 -30.54 -9.18 12.93
N THR A 6 -29.76 -8.15 13.28
CA THR A 6 -28.93 -7.47 12.29
C THR A 6 -27.84 -8.45 11.92
N ALA A 7 -27.97 -9.09 10.75
CA ALA A 7 -26.87 -9.77 10.10
C ALA A 7 -25.77 -8.72 9.93
N LEU A 8 -24.82 -8.71 10.87
CA LEU A 8 -23.54 -8.06 10.70
C LEU A 8 -22.93 -8.79 9.51
N THR A 9 -23.08 -8.21 8.32
CA THR A 9 -22.19 -8.52 7.21
C THR A 9 -20.83 -8.10 7.72
N THR A 10 -20.12 -9.04 8.34
CA THR A 10 -18.71 -8.91 8.64
C THR A 10 -18.06 -8.89 7.27
N THR A 11 -18.02 -7.70 6.65
CA THR A 11 -17.03 -7.40 5.65
C THR A 11 -15.73 -7.71 6.36
N SER A 12 -15.10 -8.84 6.04
CA SER A 12 -13.73 -9.12 6.44
C SER A 12 -12.87 -8.08 5.74
N SER A 13 -12.86 -6.87 6.28
CA SER A 13 -12.13 -5.73 5.76
C SER A 13 -10.68 -6.01 6.10
N VAL A 14 -9.95 -6.54 5.12
CA VAL A 14 -8.49 -6.57 5.14
C VAL A 14 -8.03 -5.13 5.29
N ASP A 15 -7.34 -4.83 6.39
CA ASP A 15 -6.76 -3.51 6.61
C ASP A 15 -5.38 -3.48 5.94
N THR A 16 -5.22 -2.62 4.94
CA THR A 16 -3.97 -2.50 4.18
C THR A 16 -3.29 -1.20 4.55
N GLN A 17 -2.16 -1.29 5.25
CA GLN A 17 -1.29 -0.15 5.51
C GLN A 17 -0.17 -0.12 4.49
N ARG A 18 0.10 1.06 3.91
CA ARG A 18 1.20 1.26 2.97
C ARG A 18 2.04 2.44 3.39
N TYR A 19 3.34 2.21 3.41
CA TYR A 19 4.34 3.20 3.75
C TYR A 19 5.37 3.25 2.63
N SER A 20 5.75 4.44 2.21
CA SER A 20 6.73 4.61 1.14
C SER A 20 7.59 5.84 1.36
N ALA A 21 8.88 5.70 1.03
CA ALA A 21 9.84 6.78 1.04
C ALA A 21 10.59 6.80 -0.31
N GLY A 22 10.94 7.99 -0.78
CA GLY A 22 11.63 8.13 -2.04
C GLY A 22 12.35 9.45 -2.19
N VAL A 23 13.26 9.47 -3.16
CA VAL A 23 14.04 10.62 -3.56
C VAL A 23 13.83 10.89 -5.04
N THR A 24 13.78 12.18 -5.38
CA THR A 24 13.84 12.64 -6.77
C THR A 24 15.05 13.55 -6.91
N TYR A 25 15.90 13.25 -7.88
CA TYR A 25 17.08 14.03 -8.20
C TYR A 25 16.95 14.61 -9.61
N LYS A 26 17.02 15.94 -9.71
CA LYS A 26 17.00 16.66 -10.97
C LYS A 26 18.42 16.78 -11.50
N ILE A 27 18.70 16.17 -12.65
CA ILE A 27 20.04 16.22 -13.26
C ILE A 27 20.18 17.50 -14.09
N VAL A 28 19.25 17.74 -15.01
CA VAL A 28 19.19 18.94 -15.84
C VAL A 28 17.73 19.37 -16.03
N GLN A 29 17.49 20.52 -16.68
CA GLN A 29 16.14 20.87 -17.10
C GLN A 29 15.62 19.80 -18.06
N GLY A 30 14.47 19.22 -17.72
CA GLY A 30 13.85 18.15 -18.51
C GLY A 30 14.38 16.74 -18.24
N LEU A 31 15.29 16.51 -17.26
CA LEU A 31 15.73 15.17 -16.86
C LEU A 31 15.75 15.00 -15.33
N ASP A 32 14.91 14.11 -14.83
CA ASP A 32 14.86 13.69 -13.43
C ASP A 32 15.12 12.19 -13.28
N ILE A 33 15.83 11.78 -12.21
CA ILE A 33 15.90 10.40 -11.73
C ILE A 33 15.09 10.29 -10.45
N ARG A 34 14.34 9.20 -10.30
CA ARG A 34 13.48 8.92 -9.14
C ARG A 34 13.79 7.53 -8.61
N GLY A 35 13.88 7.42 -7.30
CA GLY A 35 14.01 6.14 -6.60
C GLY A 35 13.07 6.13 -5.41
N SER A 36 12.36 5.03 -5.18
CA SER A 36 11.51 4.87 -3.99
C SER A 36 11.48 3.44 -3.51
N VAL A 37 11.33 3.28 -2.20
CA VAL A 37 11.05 2.01 -1.54
C VAL A 37 9.74 2.13 -0.79
N GLY A 38 9.00 1.04 -0.68
CA GLY A 38 7.81 1.00 0.15
C GLY A 38 7.53 -0.39 0.69
N PHE A 39 6.77 -0.42 1.77
CA PHE A 39 6.29 -1.63 2.40
C PHE A 39 4.76 -1.57 2.52
N ILE A 40 4.14 -2.74 2.42
CA ILE A 40 2.71 -2.95 2.52
C ILE A 40 2.50 -4.03 3.58
N GLU A 41 1.69 -3.73 4.57
CA GLU A 41 1.22 -4.65 5.60
C GLU A 41 -0.27 -4.85 5.39
N ASN A 42 -0.71 -6.11 5.34
CA ASN A 42 -2.12 -6.47 5.29
C ASN A 42 -2.46 -7.27 6.54
N ASP A 43 -3.23 -6.67 7.44
CA ASP A 43 -3.83 -7.38 8.57
C ASP A 43 -5.10 -8.06 8.08
N VAL A 44 -5.05 -9.40 7.97
CA VAL A 44 -6.18 -10.22 7.57
C VAL A 44 -6.80 -10.78 8.85
N PRO A 45 -8.13 -10.66 9.06
CA PRO A 45 -8.78 -11.31 10.19
C PRO A 45 -8.42 -12.79 10.22
N SER A 46 -7.99 -13.32 11.37
CA SER A 46 -7.48 -14.71 11.52
C SER A 46 -8.47 -15.81 11.09
N THR A 47 -9.73 -15.45 10.89
CA THR A 47 -10.79 -16.30 10.34
C THR A 47 -10.84 -16.36 8.81
N ALA A 48 -10.07 -15.52 8.11
CA ALA A 48 -10.15 -15.27 6.67
C ALA A 48 -8.84 -15.50 5.89
N GLY A 49 -7.69 -15.62 6.56
CA GLY A 49 -6.40 -15.88 5.91
C GLY A 49 -5.20 -15.59 6.81
N GLU A 50 -4.01 -15.61 6.20
CA GLU A 50 -2.75 -15.19 6.84
C GLU A 50 -2.40 -13.75 6.46
N ASP A 51 -1.75 -13.04 7.38
CA ASP A 51 -1.23 -11.70 7.15
C ASP A 51 -0.23 -11.72 5.99
N THR A 52 -0.28 -10.68 5.14
CA THR A 52 0.57 -10.60 3.95
C THR A 52 1.37 -9.31 3.96
N GLU A 53 2.69 -9.45 4.01
CA GLU A 53 3.64 -8.34 3.93
C GLU A 53 4.33 -8.32 2.56
N ALA A 54 4.50 -7.13 1.98
CA ALA A 54 5.21 -6.97 0.72
C ALA A 54 6.12 -5.73 0.73
N THR A 55 7.36 -5.88 0.31
CA THR A 55 8.29 -4.77 0.06
C THR A 55 8.48 -4.57 -1.44
N TYR A 56 8.45 -3.31 -1.89
CA TYR A 56 8.69 -2.94 -3.29
C TYR A 56 9.72 -1.84 -3.43
N GLY A 57 10.45 -1.86 -4.55
CA GLY A 57 11.40 -0.83 -4.94
C GLY A 57 11.14 -0.38 -6.37
N LEU A 58 11.20 0.92 -6.61
CA LEU A 58 11.00 1.53 -7.93
C LEU A 58 12.20 2.42 -8.27
N VAL A 59 12.61 2.37 -9.53
CA VAL A 59 13.60 3.28 -10.13
C VAL A 59 13.03 3.78 -11.44
N GLY A 60 13.11 5.09 -11.67
CA GLY A 60 12.54 5.72 -12.85
C GLY A 60 13.36 6.90 -13.34
N ILE A 61 13.24 7.16 -14.64
CA ILE A 61 13.80 8.33 -15.32
C ILE A 61 12.63 9.09 -15.95
N ASN A 62 12.56 10.40 -15.75
CA ASN A 62 11.58 11.26 -16.40
C ASN A 62 12.29 12.21 -17.36
N LEU A 63 11.81 12.26 -18.60
CA LEU A 63 12.26 13.14 -19.67
C LEU A 63 11.10 14.07 -20.09
N THR A 64 11.32 15.38 -20.05
CA THR A 64 10.34 16.40 -20.46
C THR A 64 10.91 17.24 -21.60
N PHE A 65 10.12 17.46 -22.65
CA PHE A 65 10.46 18.20 -23.86
C PHE A 65 9.56 19.42 -24.04
#